data_AF-A0A1H2I8Q1-F1
#
_entry.id   AF-A0A1H2I8Q1-F1
#
_cell.length_a   1.000
_cell.length_b   1.000
_cell.length_c   1.000
_cell.angle_alpha   90.00
_cell.angle_beta   90.00
_cell.angle_gamma   90.00
#
_symmetry.space_group_name_H-M   'P 1'
#
loop_
_entity.id
_entity.type
_entity.pdbx_description
1 polymer ?
#
loop_
_entity_poly.entity_id
_entity_poly.type
_entity_poly.pdbx_seq_one_letter_code
_entity_poly.pdbx_strand_id
1 'polypeptide(L)'
;MAAFDILAAHVHRDGRVVTFHMTTAGAAGTVTPDPLGDLAGAPIHSYVWPTSLDPATVGFETGSGILALAATSHPDFDDTPLFDENRDGDPANDGADWHSHWVVLTADEGCPEGALGVRNIPDGATPRLPATWPGLPLYIDSPGYSPLFDGPEISVSVPLAATAAPAGTAYDGVTAALRVHASVHAPLLCVEDVFDVASGDLSLPLGGCSSPSPRGRKHGRRADAACRGISGQAQRKTDKRKRHPTNLPGAAIIGSFGRTTDEANAPPAQP
;
A
#
# COMPACT_ATOMS: atom_id res chain seq x y z
N MET A 1 -13.63 -0.95 3.02
CA MET A 1 -14.28 0.18 2.30
C MET A 1 -14.02 0.02 0.82
N ALA A 2 -15.01 0.18 -0.06
CA ALA A 2 -14.86 -0.11 -1.49
C ALA A 2 -13.77 0.75 -2.18
N ALA A 3 -13.58 2.00 -1.72
CA ALA A 3 -12.54 2.91 -2.20
C ALA A 3 -11.09 2.46 -1.95
N PHE A 4 -10.89 1.40 -1.14
CA PHE A 4 -9.59 0.80 -0.84
C PHE A 4 -9.48 -0.67 -1.25
N ASP A 5 -10.55 -1.31 -1.75
CA ASP A 5 -10.50 -2.70 -2.23
C ASP A 5 -9.94 -2.71 -3.66
N ILE A 6 -8.75 -3.27 -3.85
CA ILE A 6 -7.98 -3.18 -5.09
C ILE A 6 -8.50 -4.22 -6.09
N LEU A 7 -8.91 -3.75 -7.27
CA LEU A 7 -9.24 -4.60 -8.41
C LEU A 7 -8.03 -4.82 -9.31
N ALA A 8 -7.21 -3.77 -9.50
CA ALA A 8 -5.97 -3.88 -10.23
C ALA A 8 -4.93 -2.84 -9.84
N ALA A 9 -3.65 -3.20 -9.96
CA ALA A 9 -2.53 -2.25 -9.95
C ALA A 9 -1.69 -2.43 -11.21
N HIS A 10 -1.26 -1.33 -11.81
CA HIS A 10 -0.38 -1.39 -12.98
C HIS A 10 0.51 -0.16 -13.09
N VAL A 11 1.66 -0.34 -13.73
CA VAL A 11 2.60 0.74 -14.01
C VAL A 11 2.87 0.72 -15.52
N HIS A 12 2.85 1.90 -16.14
CA HIS A 12 3.29 2.05 -17.53
C HIS A 12 4.36 3.13 -17.63
N ARG A 13 5.14 3.07 -18.71
CA ARG A 13 6.18 4.05 -18.99
C ARG A 13 6.04 4.62 -20.40
N ASP A 14 6.11 5.94 -20.50
CA ASP A 14 6.26 6.67 -21.75
C ASP A 14 7.48 7.60 -21.67
N GLY A 15 8.55 7.24 -22.38
CA GLY A 15 9.81 7.97 -22.36
C GLY A 15 10.42 8.11 -20.95
N ARG A 16 10.33 9.31 -20.37
CA ARG A 16 10.83 9.64 -19.02
C ARG A 16 9.72 9.70 -17.98
N VAL A 17 8.47 9.48 -18.35
CA VAL A 17 7.34 9.48 -17.43
C VAL A 17 6.96 8.05 -17.12
N VAL A 18 6.89 7.73 -15.84
CA VAL A 18 6.34 6.47 -15.33
C VAL A 18 5.06 6.80 -14.61
N THR A 19 3.96 6.18 -15.04
CA THR A 19 2.64 6.41 -14.46
C THR A 19 2.22 5.18 -13.70
N PHE A 20 1.96 5.36 -12.42
CA PHE A 20 1.45 4.35 -11.51
C PHE A 20 -0.07 4.46 -11.47
N HIS A 21 -0.75 3.33 -11.52
CA HIS A 21 -2.21 3.25 -11.56
C HIS A 21 -2.70 2.22 -10.56
N MET A 22 -3.85 2.51 -9.95
CA MET A 22 -4.58 1.57 -9.13
C MET A 22 -6.07 1.77 -9.34
N THR A 23 -6.78 0.68 -9.63
CA THR A 23 -8.23 0.64 -9.78
C THR A 23 -8.83 -0.04 -8.54
N THR A 24 -9.82 0.59 -7.92
CA THR A 24 -10.51 0.07 -6.74
C THR A 24 -11.96 -0.32 -7.02
N ALA A 25 -12.62 -1.00 -6.08
CA ALA A 25 -14.00 -1.44 -6.22
C ALA A 25 -15.03 -0.30 -6.07
N GLY A 26 -14.63 0.81 -5.45
CA GLY A 26 -15.41 2.04 -5.28
C GLY A 26 -14.71 3.24 -5.89
N ALA A 27 -15.20 4.45 -5.64
CA ALA A 27 -14.55 5.67 -6.11
C ALA A 27 -13.29 5.97 -5.28
N ALA A 28 -12.13 6.03 -5.92
CA ALA A 28 -10.85 6.29 -5.26
C ALA A 28 -10.77 7.74 -4.76
N GLY A 29 -10.04 7.97 -3.68
CA GLY A 29 -9.83 9.30 -3.08
C GLY A 29 -11.03 9.88 -2.33
N THR A 30 -12.21 9.25 -2.40
CA THR A 30 -13.43 9.74 -1.73
C THR A 30 -13.46 9.54 -0.23
N VAL A 31 -12.50 8.82 0.34
CA VAL A 31 -12.41 8.59 1.79
C VAL A 31 -11.05 9.04 2.32
N THR A 32 -11.06 10.13 3.07
CA THR A 32 -9.94 10.66 3.84
C THR A 32 -10.10 10.30 5.32
N PRO A 33 -9.03 10.31 6.12
CA PRO A 33 -9.15 10.06 7.55
C PRO A 33 -9.80 11.25 8.26
N ASP A 34 -10.53 10.98 9.34
CA ASP A 34 -11.02 12.04 10.22
C ASP A 34 -9.83 12.69 10.95
N PRO A 35 -9.74 14.03 11.01
CA PRO A 35 -8.64 14.71 11.69
C PRO A 35 -8.64 14.42 13.19
N LEU A 36 -7.45 14.20 13.74
CA LEU A 36 -7.22 14.10 15.18
C LEU A 36 -7.04 15.47 15.83
N GLY A 37 -6.46 16.43 15.09
CA GLY A 37 -6.11 17.78 15.53
C GLY A 37 -4.68 17.93 16.08
N ASP A 38 -3.91 16.84 16.14
CA ASP A 38 -2.53 16.81 16.63
C ASP A 38 -1.66 15.92 15.74
N LEU A 39 -0.38 16.28 15.57
CA LEU A 39 0.60 15.47 14.84
C LEU A 39 0.78 14.08 15.50
N ALA A 40 0.84 14.03 16.82
CA ALA A 40 0.98 12.78 17.54
C ALA A 40 -0.31 11.96 17.46
N GLY A 41 -0.24 10.81 16.81
CA GLY A 41 -1.40 9.94 16.56
C GLY A 41 -2.13 10.26 15.26
N ALA A 42 -1.67 11.26 14.48
CA ALA A 42 -2.30 11.65 13.23
C ALA A 42 -2.54 10.45 12.31
N PRO A 43 -3.78 10.22 11.84
CA PRO A 43 -4.10 9.18 10.88
C PRO A 43 -3.74 9.62 9.46
N ILE A 44 -3.30 8.65 8.68
CA ILE A 44 -2.94 8.82 7.27
C ILE A 44 -3.63 7.70 6.48
N HIS A 45 -4.34 8.04 5.42
CA HIS A 45 -4.78 7.04 4.43
C HIS A 45 -3.86 7.07 3.21
N SER A 46 -3.63 5.91 2.60
CA SER A 46 -2.66 5.81 1.51
C SER A 46 -3.04 4.81 0.41
N TYR A 47 -2.66 5.17 -0.82
CA TYR A 47 -2.51 4.27 -1.96
C TYR A 47 -1.01 4.15 -2.26
N VAL A 48 -0.47 2.94 -2.17
CA VAL A 48 0.98 2.71 -2.16
C VAL A 48 1.37 1.74 -3.28
N TRP A 49 2.45 2.05 -3.98
CA TRP A 49 3.13 1.18 -4.92
C TRP A 49 4.55 0.89 -4.42
N PRO A 50 4.75 -0.16 -3.61
CA PRO A 50 6.08 -0.62 -3.25
C PRO A 50 6.78 -1.17 -4.51
N THR A 51 8.06 -0.88 -4.65
CA THR A 51 8.84 -1.25 -5.85
C THR A 51 10.12 -2.00 -5.49
N SER A 52 10.70 -2.68 -6.47
CA SER A 52 12.05 -3.24 -6.36
C SER A 52 13.14 -2.24 -6.80
N LEU A 53 12.82 -0.94 -6.92
CA LEU A 53 13.81 0.07 -7.27
C LEU A 53 14.73 0.35 -6.09
N ASP A 54 16.00 0.62 -6.39
CA ASP A 54 16.90 1.14 -5.37
C ASP A 54 16.49 2.57 -5.00
N PRO A 55 16.41 2.93 -3.70
CA PRO A 55 16.04 4.27 -3.27
C PRO A 55 16.88 5.41 -3.87
N ALA A 56 18.13 5.15 -4.25
CA ALA A 56 18.96 6.16 -4.93
C ALA A 56 18.41 6.57 -6.31
N THR A 57 17.47 5.82 -6.88
CA THR A 57 16.75 6.19 -8.11
C THR A 57 16.05 7.54 -8.00
N VAL A 58 15.61 7.91 -6.80
CA VAL A 58 14.92 9.17 -6.53
C VAL A 58 15.72 10.11 -5.62
N GLY A 59 16.95 9.74 -5.28
CA GLY A 59 17.88 10.60 -4.53
C GLY A 59 18.09 10.22 -3.06
N PHE A 60 17.50 9.13 -2.56
CA PHE A 60 17.83 8.60 -1.22
C PHE A 60 19.17 7.85 -1.20
N GLU A 61 19.62 7.45 -0.01
CA GLU A 61 20.78 6.57 0.16
C GLU A 61 20.54 5.18 -0.46
N THR A 62 21.55 4.63 -1.15
CA THR A 62 21.47 3.30 -1.80
C THR A 62 21.19 2.19 -0.79
N GLY A 63 20.30 1.25 -1.15
CA GLY A 63 19.99 0.09 -0.30
C GLY A 63 19.39 0.44 1.06
N SER A 64 18.80 1.63 1.22
CA SER A 64 18.23 2.10 2.50
C SER A 64 16.92 1.41 2.89
N GLY A 65 16.26 0.70 1.98
CA GLY A 65 15.02 -0.03 2.25
C GLY A 65 14.21 -0.26 0.98
N ILE A 66 12.90 -0.47 1.16
CA ILE A 66 11.95 -0.65 0.06
C ILE A 66 11.50 0.74 -0.41
N LEU A 67 11.78 1.09 -1.66
CA LEU A 67 11.27 2.33 -2.24
C LEU A 67 9.80 2.17 -2.62
N ALA A 68 8.94 3.03 -2.10
CA ALA A 68 7.52 3.05 -2.41
C ALA A 68 7.06 4.44 -2.84
N LEU A 69 6.24 4.50 -3.89
CA LEU A 69 5.44 5.69 -4.19
C LEU A 69 4.17 5.61 -3.36
N ALA A 70 3.82 6.67 -2.66
CA ALA A 70 2.58 6.75 -1.90
C ALA A 70 1.80 7.98 -2.35
N ALA A 71 0.50 7.81 -2.59
CA ALA A 71 -0.44 8.92 -2.56
C ALA A 71 -1.14 8.91 -1.20
N THR A 72 -1.12 10.03 -0.49
CA THR A 72 -1.51 10.14 0.92
C THR A 72 -2.49 11.27 1.14
N SER A 73 -3.28 11.17 2.21
CA SER A 73 -4.09 12.25 2.77
C SER A 73 -3.98 12.16 4.29
N HIS A 74 -3.62 13.28 4.91
CA HIS A 74 -3.40 13.45 6.34
C HIS A 74 -3.73 14.88 6.80
N PRO A 75 -4.91 15.13 7.38
CA PRO A 75 -5.39 16.48 7.66
C PRO A 75 -4.70 17.18 8.85
N ASP A 76 -3.80 16.51 9.56
CA ASP A 76 -3.25 16.97 10.84
C ASP A 76 -1.82 17.53 10.77
N PHE A 77 -1.16 17.43 9.62
CA PHE A 77 0.18 17.99 9.43
C PHE A 77 0.50 18.22 7.95
N ASP A 78 1.39 19.18 7.70
CA ASP A 78 1.94 19.49 6.39
C ASP A 78 3.36 18.90 6.28
N ASP A 79 3.58 18.09 5.24
CA ASP A 79 4.86 17.53 4.86
C ASP A 79 5.24 17.88 3.40
N THR A 80 4.59 18.91 2.85
CA THR A 80 4.75 19.44 1.49
C THR A 80 5.06 20.94 1.46
N PRO A 81 5.98 21.47 2.30
CA PRO A 81 6.15 22.91 2.54
C PRO A 81 6.59 23.74 1.32
N LEU A 82 6.85 23.10 0.17
CA LEU A 82 7.19 23.74 -1.11
C LEU A 82 5.98 23.90 -2.04
N PHE A 83 4.83 23.29 -1.72
CA PHE A 83 3.66 23.19 -2.59
C PHE A 83 2.41 23.64 -1.83
N ASP A 84 1.60 24.45 -2.49
CA ASP A 84 0.26 24.87 -2.04
C ASP A 84 -0.76 23.90 -2.65
N GLU A 85 -1.13 22.86 -1.89
CA GLU A 85 -1.89 21.71 -2.39
C GLU A 85 -3.34 22.08 -2.65
N ASN A 86 -3.93 22.83 -1.72
CA ASN A 86 -5.32 23.27 -1.77
C ASN A 86 -5.53 24.55 -2.63
N ARG A 87 -4.44 25.24 -2.98
CA ARG A 87 -4.38 26.47 -3.80
C ARG A 87 -4.98 27.71 -3.14
N ASP A 88 -4.90 27.82 -1.82
CA ASP A 88 -5.38 28.98 -1.04
C ASP A 88 -4.32 30.09 -0.89
N GLY A 89 -3.07 29.82 -1.30
CA GLY A 89 -1.94 30.73 -1.24
C GLY A 89 -1.06 30.59 0.00
N ASP A 90 -1.31 29.61 0.88
CA ASP A 90 -0.53 29.33 2.08
C ASP A 90 0.00 27.87 2.09
N PRO A 91 1.20 27.61 1.55
CA PRO A 91 1.77 26.26 1.45
C PRO A 91 2.17 25.64 2.80
N ALA A 92 1.83 26.27 3.93
CA ALA A 92 2.14 25.80 5.27
C ALA A 92 0.91 25.17 5.98
N ASN A 93 -0.23 25.06 5.30
CA ASN A 93 -1.49 24.58 5.87
C ASN A 93 -2.09 23.37 5.12
N ASP A 94 -1.26 22.66 4.37
CA ASP A 94 -1.65 21.56 3.50
C ASP A 94 -1.58 20.18 4.16
N GLY A 95 -1.82 19.12 3.37
CA GLY A 95 -1.80 17.72 3.81
C GLY A 95 -3.17 17.03 3.82
N ALA A 96 -4.26 17.79 3.91
CA ALA A 96 -5.62 17.24 3.90
C ALA A 96 -6.02 16.69 2.52
N ASP A 97 -5.64 17.42 1.46
CA ASP A 97 -5.85 16.99 0.08
C ASP A 97 -4.88 15.86 -0.29
N TRP A 98 -5.23 15.09 -1.31
CA TRP A 98 -4.40 13.99 -1.74
C TRP A 98 -3.16 14.50 -2.48
N HIS A 99 -1.99 14.14 -1.98
CA HIS A 99 -0.69 14.43 -2.58
C HIS A 99 0.15 13.15 -2.66
N SER A 100 1.42 13.26 -3.07
CA SER A 100 2.28 12.08 -3.18
C SER A 100 3.69 12.28 -2.67
N HIS A 101 4.26 11.14 -2.25
CA HIS A 101 5.63 11.04 -1.77
C HIS A 101 6.36 9.85 -2.35
N TRP A 102 7.68 9.97 -2.41
CA TRP A 102 8.54 8.80 -2.29
C TRP A 102 8.89 8.56 -0.83
N VAL A 103 8.72 7.33 -0.36
CA VAL A 103 9.14 6.91 0.98
C VAL A 103 10.03 5.69 0.92
N VAL A 104 10.90 5.55 1.92
CA VAL A 104 11.67 4.33 2.14
C VAL A 104 11.08 3.57 3.32
N LEU A 105 10.56 2.38 3.06
CA LEU A 105 9.99 1.51 4.08
C LEU A 105 11.02 0.53 4.62
N THR A 106 11.06 0.37 5.95
CA THR A 106 11.89 -0.60 6.66
C THR A 106 11.11 -1.25 7.79
N ALA A 107 11.54 -2.44 8.21
CA ALA A 107 11.15 -2.94 9.53
C ALA A 107 11.79 -2.03 10.58
N ASP A 108 11.01 -1.59 11.57
CA ASP A 108 11.45 -0.71 12.64
C ASP A 108 10.88 -1.22 13.96
N GLU A 109 11.72 -1.33 14.99
CA GLU A 109 11.32 -1.83 16.32
C GLU A 109 10.39 -0.86 17.05
N GLY A 110 10.34 0.40 16.62
CA GLY A 110 9.37 1.39 17.09
C GLY A 110 7.96 1.21 16.53
N CYS A 111 7.79 0.35 15.52
CA CYS A 111 6.48 -0.01 14.97
C CYS A 111 5.95 -1.33 15.58
N PRO A 112 4.64 -1.59 15.49
CA PRO A 112 4.07 -2.88 15.90
C PRO A 112 4.82 -4.06 15.29
N GLU A 113 4.88 -5.19 15.99
CA GLU A 113 5.63 -6.36 15.54
C GLU A 113 5.21 -6.79 14.12
N GLY A 114 6.19 -6.86 13.22
CA GLY A 114 5.99 -7.22 11.81
C GLY A 114 5.49 -6.09 10.91
N ALA A 115 5.16 -4.92 11.45
CA ALA A 115 4.80 -3.75 10.66
C ALA A 115 6.04 -3.06 10.07
N LEU A 116 5.84 -2.44 8.90
CA LEU A 116 6.82 -1.54 8.31
C LEU A 116 6.56 -0.11 8.79
N GLY A 117 7.62 0.69 8.83
CA GLY A 117 7.54 2.12 9.03
C GLY A 117 8.33 2.87 7.97
N VAL A 118 8.06 4.16 7.84
CA VAL A 118 8.93 5.07 7.08
C VAL A 118 10.25 5.18 7.85
N ARG A 119 11.35 4.92 7.16
CA ARG A 119 12.67 4.86 7.76
C ARG A 119 13.04 6.20 8.41
N ASN A 120 13.45 6.15 9.66
CA ASN A 120 13.93 7.31 10.40
C ASN A 120 15.32 7.78 9.98
N ILE A 121 15.57 9.07 10.16
CA ILE A 121 16.89 9.69 10.13
C ILE A 121 17.31 9.93 11.58
N PRO A 122 18.33 9.22 12.10
CA PRO A 122 18.80 9.44 13.46
C PRO A 122 19.34 10.86 13.68
N ASP A 123 19.22 11.37 14.89
CA ASP A 123 19.76 12.69 15.26
C ASP A 123 21.24 12.83 14.89
N GLY A 124 21.56 13.91 14.18
CA GLY A 124 22.91 14.21 13.71
C GLY A 124 23.36 13.42 12.47
N ALA A 125 22.56 12.50 11.95
CA ALA A 125 22.84 11.85 10.68
C ALA A 125 22.59 12.80 9.49
N THR A 126 23.43 12.69 8.46
CA THR A 126 23.31 13.49 7.23
C THR A 126 23.28 12.56 6.00
N PRO A 127 22.22 11.74 5.84
CA PRO A 127 22.12 10.86 4.69
C PRO A 127 21.91 11.64 3.40
N ARG A 128 22.09 10.98 2.27
CA ARG A 128 21.64 11.52 0.99
C ARG A 128 20.11 11.54 0.95
N LEU A 129 19.56 12.70 0.63
CA LEU A 129 18.13 12.96 0.53
C LEU A 129 17.81 13.65 -0.81
N PRO A 130 16.59 13.46 -1.35
CA PRO A 130 16.14 14.18 -2.55
C PRO A 130 16.08 15.69 -2.33
N ALA A 131 16.07 16.44 -3.44
CA ALA A 131 16.04 17.90 -3.40
C ALA A 131 14.72 18.47 -2.82
N THR A 132 13.65 17.68 -2.86
CA THR A 132 12.31 18.01 -2.38
C THR A 132 12.00 17.35 -1.03
N TRP A 133 13.04 17.00 -0.26
CA TRP A 133 12.90 16.57 1.13
C TRP A 133 12.30 17.70 2.00
N PRO A 134 11.23 17.43 2.77
CA PRO A 134 10.50 18.46 3.52
C PRO A 134 11.15 18.87 4.85
N GLY A 135 12.34 18.37 5.17
CA GLY A 135 13.02 18.69 6.43
C GLY A 135 12.60 17.82 7.62
N LEU A 136 11.82 16.76 7.39
CA LEU A 136 11.39 15.81 8.42
C LEU A 136 12.46 14.75 8.70
N PRO A 137 12.63 14.24 9.93
CA PRO A 137 13.62 13.23 10.29
C PRO A 137 13.26 11.81 9.77
N LEU A 138 12.83 11.73 8.51
CA LEU A 138 12.31 10.56 7.83
C LEU A 138 12.84 10.52 6.39
N TYR A 139 12.98 9.31 5.84
CA TYR A 139 13.22 9.10 4.42
C TYR A 139 11.91 9.28 3.65
N ILE A 140 11.51 10.53 3.51
CA ILE A 140 10.36 11.01 2.75
C ILE A 140 10.80 12.06 1.74
N ASP A 141 10.13 12.12 0.61
CA ASP A 141 10.33 13.12 -0.43
C ASP A 141 8.96 13.60 -0.88
N SER A 142 8.79 14.90 -1.03
CA SER A 142 7.51 15.52 -1.35
C SER A 142 7.63 16.29 -2.67
N PRO A 143 7.70 15.60 -3.82
CA PRO A 143 8.08 16.21 -5.10
C PRO A 143 6.94 16.95 -5.81
N GLY A 144 5.73 16.98 -5.22
CA GLY A 144 4.57 17.68 -5.77
C GLY A 144 3.92 16.99 -6.98
N TYR A 145 4.10 15.68 -7.15
CA TYR A 145 3.38 14.95 -8.19
C TYR A 145 1.93 14.77 -7.77
N SER A 146 1.01 15.46 -8.44
CA SER A 146 -0.41 15.41 -8.08
C SER A 146 -1.04 14.06 -8.44
N PRO A 147 -1.66 13.35 -7.48
CA PRO A 147 -2.54 12.24 -7.80
C PRO A 147 -3.76 12.70 -8.59
N LEU A 148 -4.17 11.90 -9.57
CA LEU A 148 -5.37 12.13 -10.37
C LEU A 148 -6.38 11.02 -10.07
N PHE A 149 -7.60 11.41 -9.71
CA PHE A 149 -8.71 10.50 -9.45
C PHE A 149 -9.75 10.60 -10.56
N ASP A 150 -10.10 9.46 -11.17
CA ASP A 150 -11.18 9.33 -12.15
C ASP A 150 -12.06 8.14 -11.81
N GLY A 151 -13.16 8.41 -11.11
CA GLY A 151 -14.05 7.37 -10.59
C GLY A 151 -13.30 6.37 -9.72
N PRO A 152 -13.18 5.09 -10.12
CA PRO A 152 -12.48 4.07 -9.33
C PRO A 152 -10.96 4.07 -9.46
N GLU A 153 -10.40 4.87 -10.36
CA GLU A 153 -8.97 4.85 -10.67
C GLU A 153 -8.24 6.03 -10.03
N ILE A 154 -7.09 5.73 -9.42
CA ILE A 154 -6.07 6.70 -9.05
C ILE A 154 -4.86 6.50 -9.96
N SER A 155 -4.27 7.60 -10.43
CA SER A 155 -3.00 7.59 -11.14
C SER A 155 -2.03 8.67 -10.66
N VAL A 156 -0.73 8.36 -10.67
CA VAL A 156 0.34 9.31 -10.33
C VAL A 156 1.42 9.23 -11.39
N SER A 157 1.74 10.36 -12.03
CA SER A 157 2.77 10.45 -13.07
C SER A 157 4.08 10.99 -12.51
N VAL A 158 5.15 10.21 -12.62
CA VAL A 158 6.45 10.53 -12.04
C VAL A 158 7.53 10.64 -13.12
N PRO A 159 8.29 11.76 -13.17
CA PRO A 159 9.48 11.84 -14.01
C PRO A 159 10.61 10.98 -13.44
N LEU A 160 11.04 9.96 -14.19
CA LEU A 160 12.22 9.15 -13.90
C LEU A 160 13.21 9.22 -15.08
N ALA A 161 14.51 9.23 -14.76
CA ALA A 161 15.55 9.18 -15.78
C ALA A 161 15.33 7.99 -16.74
N ALA A 162 15.74 8.12 -18.00
CA ALA A 162 15.56 7.04 -19.00
C ALA A 162 16.26 5.73 -18.60
N THR A 163 17.35 5.85 -17.84
CA THR A 163 18.13 4.73 -17.30
C THR A 163 17.62 4.22 -15.95
N ALA A 164 16.72 4.97 -15.29
CA ALA A 164 16.07 4.57 -14.06
C ALA A 164 14.88 3.65 -14.36
N ALA A 165 14.62 2.70 -13.46
CA ALA A 165 13.57 1.69 -13.61
C ALA A 165 13.72 0.84 -14.90
N PRO A 166 14.68 -0.10 -14.93
CA PRO A 166 14.88 -0.98 -16.08
C PRO A 166 13.69 -1.94 -16.27
N ALA A 167 13.57 -2.50 -17.47
CA ALA A 167 12.59 -3.55 -17.72
C ALA A 167 12.76 -4.71 -16.72
N GLY A 168 11.71 -5.00 -15.96
CA GLY A 168 11.69 -6.07 -14.97
C GLY A 168 11.67 -5.57 -13.52
N THR A 169 11.66 -4.25 -13.29
CA THR A 169 11.31 -3.70 -11.98
C THR A 169 9.96 -4.25 -11.54
N ALA A 170 9.95 -4.89 -10.38
CA ALA A 170 8.74 -5.39 -9.76
C ALA A 170 8.05 -4.28 -8.96
N TYR A 171 6.74 -4.38 -8.86
CA TYR A 171 5.90 -3.52 -8.04
C TYR A 171 4.69 -4.29 -7.53
N ASP A 172 4.03 -3.76 -6.51
CA ASP A 172 2.70 -4.18 -6.07
C ASP A 172 1.76 -2.97 -5.94
N GLY A 173 0.50 -3.21 -5.61
CA GLY A 173 -0.43 -2.20 -5.13
C GLY A 173 -0.90 -2.52 -3.72
N VAL A 174 -0.90 -1.52 -2.85
CA VAL A 174 -1.33 -1.64 -1.45
C VAL A 174 -2.20 -0.45 -1.09
N THR A 175 -3.27 -0.69 -0.34
CA THR A 175 -4.03 0.36 0.33
C THR A 175 -3.87 0.16 1.83
N ALA A 176 -3.53 1.22 2.55
CA ALA A 176 -3.16 1.11 3.96
C ALA A 176 -3.50 2.38 4.75
N ALA A 177 -3.65 2.20 6.05
CA ALA A 177 -3.60 3.27 7.03
C ALA A 177 -2.22 3.31 7.69
N LEU A 178 -1.70 4.52 7.86
CA LEU A 178 -0.53 4.77 8.68
C LEU A 178 -0.93 5.65 9.86
N ARG A 179 -0.13 5.58 10.92
CA ARG A 179 -0.26 6.44 12.08
C ARG A 179 1.07 7.06 12.42
N VAL A 180 1.03 8.33 12.82
CA VAL A 180 2.17 8.99 13.43
C VAL A 180 2.27 8.55 14.89
N HIS A 181 3.28 7.76 15.23
CA HIS A 181 3.60 7.36 16.59
C HIS A 181 4.56 8.38 17.22
N ALA A 182 4.15 8.97 18.35
CA ALA A 182 5.04 9.84 19.10
C ALA A 182 6.20 9.02 19.69
N SER A 183 7.42 9.23 19.18
CA SER A 183 8.64 8.79 19.86
C SER A 183 9.28 9.98 20.56
N VAL A 184 10.00 9.68 21.65
CA VAL A 184 10.78 10.66 22.42
C VAL A 184 11.92 11.30 21.62
N HIS A 185 12.25 10.74 20.45
CA HIS A 185 13.32 11.24 19.58
C HIS A 185 12.80 11.85 18.26
N ALA A 186 11.66 11.39 17.73
CA ALA A 186 10.96 11.97 16.57
C ALA A 186 9.59 11.30 16.37
N PRO A 187 8.61 11.95 15.73
CA PRO A 187 7.41 11.26 15.27
C PRO A 187 7.77 10.15 14.27
N LEU A 188 7.45 8.90 14.62
CA LEU A 188 7.59 7.70 13.78
C LEU A 188 6.35 7.56 12.89
N LEU A 189 6.49 7.19 11.62
CA LEU A 189 5.34 6.82 10.77
C LEU A 189 5.30 5.31 10.59
N CYS A 190 4.28 4.66 11.16
CA CYS A 190 4.10 3.21 11.10
C CYS A 190 2.87 2.84 10.29
N VAL A 191 2.96 1.75 9.53
CA VAL A 191 1.77 1.11 8.93
C VAL A 191 0.95 0.50 10.06
N GLU A 192 -0.26 1.02 10.26
CA GLU A 192 -1.18 0.58 11.31
C GLU A 192 -2.11 -0.52 10.81
N ASP A 193 -2.63 -0.37 9.59
CA ASP A 193 -3.53 -1.35 8.97
C ASP A 193 -3.29 -1.45 7.47
N VAL A 194 -3.47 -2.64 6.93
CA VAL A 194 -3.40 -2.91 5.48
C VAL A 194 -4.79 -3.30 5.02
N PHE A 195 -5.43 -2.42 4.25
CA PHE A 195 -6.79 -2.64 3.77
C PHE A 195 -6.83 -3.68 2.65
N ASP A 196 -5.90 -3.60 1.71
CA ASP A 196 -5.80 -4.56 0.63
C ASP A 196 -4.42 -4.59 -0.04
N VAL A 197 -4.12 -5.73 -0.67
CA VAL A 197 -2.90 -5.96 -1.45
C VAL A 197 -3.27 -6.56 -2.81
N ALA A 198 -2.79 -5.97 -3.90
CA ALA A 198 -3.13 -6.37 -5.26
C ALA A 198 -2.68 -7.81 -5.58
N SER A 199 -1.45 -8.19 -5.19
CA SER A 199 -0.96 -9.57 -5.29
C SER A 199 -1.58 -10.53 -4.27
N GLY A 200 -2.09 -9.99 -3.15
CA GLY A 200 -2.61 -10.71 -2.00
C GLY A 200 -1.58 -11.07 -0.92
N ASP A 201 -0.26 -10.99 -1.20
CA ASP A 201 0.79 -11.38 -0.24
C ASP A 201 2.09 -10.57 -0.32
N LEU A 202 2.14 -9.49 -1.12
CA LEU A 202 3.33 -8.65 -1.34
C LEU A 202 4.54 -9.39 -1.93
N SER A 203 4.33 -10.58 -2.52
CA SER A 203 5.41 -11.43 -3.03
C SER A 203 6.16 -10.82 -4.23
N LEU A 204 5.68 -9.74 -4.83
CA LEU A 204 6.26 -9.18 -6.06
C LEU A 204 7.45 -8.24 -5.82
N PRO A 205 7.35 -7.20 -4.98
CA PRO A 205 8.51 -6.35 -4.66
C PRO A 205 9.50 -7.04 -3.70
N LEU A 206 9.02 -7.97 -2.86
CA LEU A 206 9.85 -8.67 -1.86
C LEU A 206 10.37 -10.02 -2.35
N GLY A 207 9.76 -10.60 -3.38
CA GLY A 207 10.20 -11.84 -4.02
C GLY A 207 11.35 -11.57 -4.97
N GLY A 208 12.57 -11.53 -4.43
CA GLY A 208 13.78 -11.58 -5.26
C GLY A 208 13.70 -12.78 -6.21
N CYS A 209 13.95 -12.54 -7.51
CA CYS A 209 14.19 -13.60 -8.47
C CYS A 209 15.25 -14.55 -7.90
N SER A 210 14.82 -15.73 -7.45
CA SER A 210 15.74 -16.77 -7.02
C SER A 210 16.48 -17.21 -8.27
N SER A 211 17.74 -16.81 -8.40
CA SER A 211 18.61 -17.35 -9.45
C SER A 211 18.67 -18.87 -9.31
N PRO A 212 18.45 -19.66 -10.37
CA PRO A 212 18.70 -21.08 -10.30
C PRO A 212 20.21 -21.28 -10.09
N SER A 213 20.55 -21.96 -8.99
CA SER A 213 21.91 -22.41 -8.69
C SER A 213 22.51 -23.13 -9.92
N PRO A 214 23.78 -22.86 -10.30
CA PRO A 214 24.38 -23.52 -11.45
C PRO A 214 24.80 -24.94 -11.04
N ARG A 215 23.88 -25.90 -11.15
CA ARG A 215 24.24 -27.32 -11.18
C ARG A 215 23.57 -28.04 -12.34
N GLY A 216 24.41 -28.44 -13.29
CA GLY A 216 24.19 -29.62 -14.12
C GLY A 216 23.33 -29.41 -15.37
N ARG A 217 23.99 -29.17 -16.51
CA ARG A 217 23.44 -29.51 -17.83
C ARG A 217 22.97 -30.96 -17.85
N LYS A 218 21.68 -31.22 -18.08
CA LYS A 218 21.17 -32.33 -18.92
C LYS A 218 19.81 -31.94 -19.53
N HIS A 219 19.56 -32.51 -20.71
CA HIS A 219 18.60 -32.14 -21.74
C HIS A 219 17.12 -31.89 -21.35
N GLY A 220 16.52 -30.91 -22.03
CA GLY A 220 15.23 -31.10 -22.71
C GLY A 220 13.95 -30.64 -22.00
N ARG A 221 13.46 -29.46 -22.41
CA ARG A 221 12.06 -28.97 -22.58
C ARG A 221 11.82 -27.60 -21.94
N ARG A 222 11.12 -26.77 -22.71
CA ARG A 222 10.79 -25.37 -22.49
C ARG A 222 10.21 -25.11 -21.10
N ALA A 223 10.75 -24.11 -20.41
CA ALA A 223 10.08 -23.39 -19.34
C ALA A 223 10.33 -21.89 -19.58
N ASP A 224 9.58 -21.30 -20.51
CA ASP A 224 9.42 -19.85 -20.61
C ASP A 224 8.40 -19.43 -19.53
N ALA A 225 8.89 -19.14 -18.32
CA ALA A 225 8.14 -18.35 -17.35
C ALA A 225 8.66 -16.92 -17.46
N ALA A 226 7.88 -16.07 -18.12
CA ALA A 226 8.24 -14.72 -18.50
C ALA A 226 8.44 -13.80 -17.29
N CYS A 227 9.67 -13.32 -17.09
CA CYS A 227 9.91 -12.02 -16.43
C CYS A 227 9.32 -10.94 -17.34
N ARG A 228 8.23 -10.30 -16.89
CA ARG A 228 7.55 -9.23 -17.62
C ARG A 228 8.17 -7.89 -17.22
N GLY A 229 8.52 -7.07 -18.21
CA GLY A 229 9.10 -5.74 -18.01
C GLY A 229 8.10 -4.76 -17.38
N ILE A 230 8.51 -3.49 -17.21
CA ILE A 230 7.62 -2.39 -16.77
C ILE A 230 6.46 -2.16 -17.75
N SER A 231 6.51 -2.74 -18.95
CA SER A 231 5.32 -3.03 -19.76
C SER A 231 4.64 -4.32 -19.28
N GLY A 232 4.27 -4.36 -18.00
CA GLY A 232 3.65 -5.52 -17.35
C GLY A 232 2.15 -5.52 -17.58
N GLN A 233 1.54 -6.69 -17.82
CA GLN A 233 0.08 -6.79 -17.79
C GLN A 233 -0.42 -6.43 -16.39
N ALA A 234 -1.51 -5.65 -16.32
CA ALA A 234 -2.13 -5.24 -15.06
C ALA A 234 -2.32 -6.43 -14.10
N GLN A 235 -1.95 -6.23 -12.83
CA GLN A 235 -2.20 -7.21 -11.76
C GLN A 235 -3.70 -7.19 -11.47
N ARG A 236 -4.49 -8.04 -12.13
CA ARG A 236 -5.91 -8.16 -11.84
C ARG A 236 -6.11 -9.18 -10.73
N LYS A 237 -6.79 -8.76 -9.66
CA LYS A 237 -7.20 -9.67 -8.59
C LYS A 237 -8.22 -10.66 -9.16
N THR A 238 -7.92 -11.96 -9.11
CA THR A 238 -8.89 -12.97 -9.55
C THR A 238 -9.96 -13.13 -8.49
N ASP A 239 -11.22 -12.95 -8.87
CA ASP A 239 -12.36 -13.03 -7.98
C ASP A 239 -12.47 -14.45 -7.38
N LYS A 240 -12.09 -14.59 -6.10
CA LYS A 240 -12.26 -15.84 -5.33
C LYS A 240 -13.71 -16.08 -4.93
N ARG A 241 -14.70 -15.37 -5.45
CA ARG A 241 -16.12 -15.72 -5.29
C ARG A 241 -16.58 -16.67 -6.39
N LYS A 242 -16.12 -17.93 -6.38
CA LYS A 242 -16.86 -19.08 -6.97
C LYS A 242 -16.11 -20.39 -6.73
N ARG A 243 -16.63 -21.21 -5.80
CA ARG A 243 -16.83 -22.68 -5.89
C ARG A 243 -16.90 -23.26 -4.47
N HIS A 244 -18.12 -23.42 -3.96
CA HIS A 244 -18.44 -24.56 -3.11
C HIS A 244 -19.45 -25.41 -3.88
N PRO A 245 -19.04 -26.53 -4.49
CA PRO A 245 -19.99 -27.55 -4.88
C PRO A 245 -20.42 -28.30 -3.63
N THR A 246 -21.74 -28.39 -3.47
CA THR A 246 -22.48 -29.31 -2.62
C THR A 246 -21.87 -30.71 -2.69
N ASN A 247 -21.62 -31.34 -1.53
CA ASN A 247 -21.61 -32.79 -1.38
C ASN A 247 -21.75 -33.19 0.10
N LEU A 248 -22.94 -33.69 0.45
CA LEU A 248 -23.13 -34.72 1.48
C LEU A 248 -22.80 -36.08 0.84
N PRO A 249 -22.21 -37.04 1.58
CA PRO A 249 -23.06 -38.11 2.13
C PRO A 249 -22.60 -38.75 3.48
N GLY A 250 -23.55 -39.43 4.15
CA GLY A 250 -23.36 -40.54 5.11
C GLY A 250 -23.33 -40.13 6.60
N ALA A 251 -24.39 -40.29 7.39
CA ALA A 251 -24.87 -41.53 8.07
C ALA A 251 -23.77 -42.21 8.91
N ALA A 252 -23.92 -42.59 10.18
CA ALA A 252 -24.96 -42.56 11.22
C ALA A 252 -24.17 -42.57 12.57
N ILE A 253 -24.75 -42.43 13.78
CA ILE A 253 -25.09 -43.55 14.68
C ILE A 253 -25.32 -43.00 16.13
N ILE A 254 -26.51 -43.33 16.71
CA ILE A 254 -26.99 -43.40 18.14
C ILE A 254 -27.00 -42.10 18.99
N GLY A 255 -28.05 -41.75 19.75
CA GLY A 255 -29.28 -42.47 20.06
C GLY A 255 -30.31 -41.68 20.89
N SER A 256 -31.54 -42.16 20.74
CA SER A 256 -32.71 -42.15 21.64
C SER A 256 -32.76 -41.21 22.85
N PHE A 257 -33.85 -40.44 23.00
CA PHE A 257 -34.99 -40.80 23.88
C PHE A 257 -36.15 -39.77 23.79
N GLY A 258 -37.40 -40.29 23.76
CA GLY A 258 -38.71 -39.64 24.08
C GLY A 258 -39.18 -38.46 23.21
N ARG A 259 -40.28 -38.52 22.44
CA ARG A 259 -41.71 -38.41 22.86
C ARG A 259 -41.93 -37.29 23.90
N THR A 260 -42.82 -36.30 23.74
CA THR A 260 -44.18 -36.30 23.19
C THR A 260 -44.72 -34.86 23.16
N THR A 261 -45.58 -34.55 22.17
CA THR A 261 -46.77 -33.67 22.16
C THR A 261 -46.75 -32.36 22.96
N ASP A 262 -46.86 -31.21 22.28
CA ASP A 262 -48.10 -30.55 21.83
C ASP A 262 -48.79 -29.74 22.94
N GLU A 263 -49.48 -28.69 22.48
CA GLU A 263 -50.43 -27.83 23.19
C GLU A 263 -49.99 -26.49 23.84
N ALA A 264 -50.52 -25.47 23.17
CA ALA A 264 -50.75 -24.08 23.53
C ALA A 264 -51.20 -23.80 24.98
N ASN A 265 -50.77 -22.66 25.53
CA ASN A 265 -51.69 -21.58 25.92
C ASN A 265 -50.94 -20.31 26.36
N ALA A 266 -51.27 -19.18 25.74
CA ALA A 266 -51.28 -17.84 26.35
C ALA A 266 -52.77 -17.48 26.59
N PRO A 267 -53.19 -16.39 27.28
CA PRO A 267 -52.51 -15.31 28.03
C PRO A 267 -53.22 -15.15 29.43
N PRO A 268 -53.42 -13.99 30.10
CA PRO A 268 -52.90 -12.62 29.94
C PRO A 268 -52.34 -12.00 31.24
N ALA A 269 -52.05 -10.71 31.11
CA ALA A 269 -51.32 -9.83 32.00
C ALA A 269 -52.12 -9.24 33.18
N GLN A 270 -51.36 -8.53 34.02
CA GLN A 270 -51.72 -7.37 34.88
C GLN A 270 -52.19 -7.70 36.31
N PRO A 271 -52.06 -6.75 37.27
CA PRO A 271 -51.68 -5.33 37.16
C PRO A 271 -50.22 -4.98 37.47
#